data_AF-A0A940UTS5-F1
#
_entry.id   AF-A0A940UTS5-F1
#
_cell.length_a   1.000
_cell.length_b   1.000
_cell.length_c   1.000
_cell.angle_alpha   90.00
_cell.angle_beta   90.00
_cell.angle_gamma   90.00
#
_symmetry.space_group_name_H-M   'P 1'
#
loop_
_entity.id
_entity.type
_entity.pdbx_description
1 polymer ?
#
loop_
_entity_poly.entity_id
_entity_poly.type
_entity_poly.pdbx_seq_one_letter_code
_entity_poly.pdbx_strand_id
1 'polypeptide(L)'
;MKNKIMIVPCSGIGKAYGEIGRQAVYEAVDNRPDKADTACLGRLMIEDPDLKDSLPNKFIITVDGCAKDCAKKIVESIGGQADSSFRVIEVFKDHRDLKPAGVLELGDAGF
;
A
#
# COMPACT_ATOMS: atom_id res chain seq x y z
N MET A 1 -14.11 -19.80 2.60
CA MET A 1 -13.95 -18.47 1.98
C MET A 1 -12.59 -18.47 1.29
N LYS A 2 -12.45 -17.95 0.07
CA LYS A 2 -11.12 -17.80 -0.53
C LYS A 2 -10.40 -16.68 0.23
N ASN A 3 -9.22 -16.94 0.81
CA ASN A 3 -8.43 -15.89 1.45
C ASN A 3 -7.98 -14.90 0.37
N LYS A 4 -8.58 -13.70 0.38
CA LYS A 4 -8.15 -12.60 -0.48
C LYS A 4 -6.73 -12.18 -0.09
N ILE A 5 -5.97 -11.71 -1.07
CA ILE A 5 -4.67 -11.07 -0.86
C ILE A 5 -4.91 -9.71 -0.20
N MET A 6 -4.25 -9.47 0.93
CA MET A 6 -4.30 -8.18 1.60
C MET A 6 -3.21 -7.28 1.03
N ILE A 7 -3.58 -6.18 0.38
CA ILE A 7 -2.62 -5.21 -0.14
C ILE A 7 -2.69 -3.96 0.74
N VAL A 8 -1.60 -3.62 1.43
CA VAL A 8 -1.57 -2.52 2.39
C VAL A 8 -0.65 -1.40 1.87
N PRO A 9 -1.20 -0.25 1.44
CA PRO A 9 -0.40 0.89 1.04
C PRO A 9 0.05 1.70 2.26
N CYS A 10 1.12 2.47 2.12
CA CYS A 10 1.42 3.51 3.08
C CYS A 10 0.40 4.65 3.01
N SER A 11 0.29 5.46 4.07
CA SER A 11 -0.72 6.54 4.10
C SER A 11 -0.50 7.63 3.07
N GLY A 12 0.67 7.69 2.42
CA GLY A 12 0.98 8.68 1.38
C GLY A 12 1.05 10.14 1.84
N ILE A 13 0.82 10.43 3.12
CA ILE A 13 0.68 11.79 3.66
C ILE A 13 1.90 12.66 3.28
N GLY A 14 1.63 13.67 2.45
CA GLY A 14 2.61 14.67 2.01
C GLY A 14 3.70 14.15 1.06
N LYS A 15 3.52 13.00 0.40
CA LYS A 15 4.53 12.41 -0.49
C LYS A 15 3.93 11.84 -1.76
N ALA A 16 4.34 12.37 -2.91
CA ALA A 16 3.82 11.97 -4.23
C ALA A 16 3.93 10.46 -4.51
N TYR A 17 5.10 9.85 -4.25
CA TYR A 17 5.26 8.39 -4.43
C TYR A 17 4.41 7.56 -3.47
N GLY A 18 4.08 8.11 -2.30
CA GLY A 18 3.16 7.46 -1.37
C GLY A 18 1.71 7.57 -1.86
N GLU A 19 1.34 8.71 -2.45
CA GLU A 19 0.04 8.89 -3.12
C GLU A 19 -0.13 7.93 -4.29
N ILE A 20 0.86 7.87 -5.19
CA ILE A 20 0.89 6.92 -6.32
C ILE A 20 0.70 5.48 -5.81
N GLY A 21 1.46 5.08 -4.78
CA GLY A 21 1.33 3.74 -4.21
C GLY A 21 -0.06 3.46 -3.64
N ARG A 22 -0.66 4.44 -2.97
CA ARG A 22 -2.01 4.31 -2.40
C ARG A 22 -3.07 4.19 -3.48
N GLN A 23 -3.02 5.01 -4.52
CA GLN A 23 -3.95 4.93 -5.65
C GLN A 23 -3.80 3.63 -6.43
N ALA A 24 -2.56 3.18 -6.68
CA ALA A 24 -2.30 1.91 -7.35
C ALA A 24 -2.90 0.71 -6.59
N VAL A 25 -2.87 0.74 -5.25
CA VAL A 25 -3.52 -0.30 -4.45
C VAL A 25 -5.04 -0.25 -4.57
N TYR A 26 -5.64 0.93 -4.53
CA TYR A 26 -7.09 1.06 -4.69
C TYR A 26 -7.54 0.56 -6.06
N GLU A 27 -6.85 0.98 -7.12
CA GLU A 27 -7.12 0.50 -8.47
C GLU A 27 -6.93 -1.03 -8.60
N ALA A 28 -5.92 -1.61 -7.96
CA ALA A 28 -5.71 -3.05 -7.95
C ALA A 28 -6.87 -3.81 -7.24
N VAL A 29 -7.35 -3.28 -6.12
CA VAL A 29 -8.48 -3.86 -5.37
C VAL A 29 -9.78 -3.71 -6.15
N ASP A 30 -10.06 -2.53 -6.72
CA ASP A 30 -11.27 -2.26 -7.50
C ASP A 30 -11.34 -3.09 -8.79
N ASN A 31 -10.19 -3.35 -9.43
CA ASN A 31 -10.12 -4.22 -10.60
C ASN A 31 -10.22 -5.72 -10.26
N ARG A 32 -9.94 -6.11 -9.01
CA ARG A 32 -9.91 -7.51 -8.57
C ARG A 32 -10.58 -7.71 -7.19
N PRO A 33 -11.83 -7.28 -7.00
CA PRO A 33 -12.46 -7.26 -5.67
C PRO A 33 -12.68 -8.66 -5.10
N ASP A 34 -12.78 -9.69 -5.95
CA ASP A 34 -12.90 -11.10 -5.53
C ASP A 34 -11.58 -11.72 -5.05
N LYS A 35 -10.44 -11.08 -5.33
CA LYS A 35 -9.10 -11.62 -5.08
C LYS A 35 -8.27 -10.77 -4.13
N ALA A 36 -8.52 -9.47 -4.05
CA ALA A 36 -7.74 -8.53 -3.28
C ALA A 36 -8.63 -7.72 -2.34
N ASP A 37 -8.04 -7.26 -1.25
CA ASP A 37 -8.64 -6.35 -0.29
C ASP A 37 -7.55 -5.40 0.23
N THR A 38 -7.93 -4.28 0.86
CA THR A 38 -6.99 -3.30 1.42
C THR A 38 -7.33 -2.94 2.88
N ALA A 39 -6.34 -2.48 3.63
CA ALA A 39 -6.52 -1.97 4.98
C ALA A 39 -6.06 -0.52 5.09
N CYS A 40 -6.75 0.28 5.90
CA CYS A 40 -6.31 1.62 6.23
C CYS A 40 -5.12 1.55 7.20
N LEU A 41 -3.96 2.06 6.79
CA LEU A 41 -2.76 2.05 7.62
C LEU A 41 -2.97 2.79 8.96
N GLY A 42 -3.77 3.85 8.99
CA GLY A 42 -4.10 4.57 10.22
C GLY A 42 -4.87 3.72 11.23
N ARG A 43 -5.79 2.86 10.76
CA ARG A 43 -6.50 1.90 11.64
C ARG A 43 -5.56 0.81 12.15
N LEU A 44 -4.65 0.33 11.32
CA LEU A 44 -3.61 -0.61 11.76
C LEU A 44 -2.68 0.02 12.81
N MET A 45 -2.35 1.30 12.68
CA MET A 45 -1.50 2.03 13.63
C MET A 45 -2.12 2.14 15.03
N ILE A 46 -3.45 2.30 15.12
CA ILE A 46 -4.17 2.32 16.40
C ILE A 46 -4.57 0.92 16.88
N GLU A 47 -4.04 -0.14 16.25
CA GLU A 47 -4.34 -1.54 16.55
C GLU A 47 -5.84 -1.85 16.56
N ASP A 48 -6.57 -1.30 15.59
CA ASP A 48 -7.99 -1.57 15.40
C ASP A 48 -8.26 -3.09 15.42
N PRO A 49 -9.08 -3.60 16.37
CA PRO A 49 -9.21 -5.04 16.60
C PRO A 49 -9.69 -5.81 15.37
N ASP A 50 -10.66 -5.27 14.64
CA ASP A 50 -11.23 -5.92 13.46
C ASP A 50 -10.16 -6.15 12.39
N LEU A 51 -9.29 -5.16 12.17
CA LEU A 51 -8.22 -5.29 11.19
C LEU A 51 -7.09 -6.17 11.71
N LYS A 52 -6.66 -5.97 12.96
CA LYS A 52 -5.56 -6.72 13.59
C LYS A 52 -5.83 -8.22 13.56
N ASP A 53 -7.02 -8.63 13.99
CA ASP A 53 -7.43 -10.04 14.02
C ASP A 53 -7.65 -10.63 12.62
N SER A 54 -7.80 -9.77 11.61
CA SER A 54 -7.94 -10.20 10.22
C SER A 54 -6.62 -10.46 9.51
N LEU A 55 -5.48 -9.98 10.03
CA LEU A 55 -4.17 -10.12 9.35
C LEU A 55 -3.59 -11.53 9.39
N PRO A 56 -3.67 -12.30 10.50
CA PRO A 56 -3.12 -13.64 10.56
C PRO A 56 -3.66 -14.54 9.43
N ASN A 57 -2.79 -15.36 8.85
CA ASN A 57 -3.09 -16.32 7.77
C ASN A 57 -3.55 -15.71 6.43
N LYS A 58 -3.43 -14.38 6.24
CA LYS A 58 -3.55 -13.74 4.92
C LYS A 58 -2.20 -13.67 4.24
N PHE A 59 -2.22 -13.73 2.90
CA PHE A 59 -1.07 -13.33 2.09
C PHE A 59 -1.05 -11.81 2.01
N ILE A 60 -0.03 -11.15 2.55
CA ILE A 60 0.04 -9.71 2.69
C ILE A 60 1.11 -9.12 1.77
N ILE A 61 0.69 -8.21 0.91
CA ILE A 61 1.55 -7.37 0.08
C ILE A 61 1.56 -5.97 0.67
N THR A 62 2.75 -5.40 0.85
CA THR A 62 2.92 -4.03 1.35
C THR A 62 3.44 -3.13 0.23
N VAL A 63 2.89 -1.92 0.12
CA VAL A 63 3.26 -0.95 -0.92
C VAL A 63 3.64 0.38 -0.27
N ASP A 64 4.92 0.73 -0.35
CA ASP A 64 5.48 1.90 0.31
C ASP A 64 6.04 2.92 -0.70
N GLY A 65 5.71 4.20 -0.51
CA GLY A 65 6.21 5.27 -1.39
C GLY A 65 7.70 5.61 -1.20
N CYS A 66 8.33 5.19 -0.10
CA CYS A 66 9.72 5.54 0.20
C CYS A 66 10.38 4.52 1.14
N ALA A 67 11.70 4.62 1.33
CA ALA A 67 12.50 3.73 2.18
C ALA A 67 12.16 3.77 3.69
N LYS A 68 11.14 4.53 4.11
CA LYS A 68 10.65 4.49 5.50
C LYS A 68 9.86 3.21 5.78
N ASP A 69 9.29 2.57 4.76
CA ASP A 69 8.54 1.31 4.85
C ASP A 69 7.45 1.33 5.93
N CYS A 70 6.63 2.38 5.94
CA CYS A 70 5.63 2.58 6.99
C CYS A 70 4.58 1.46 6.99
N ALA A 71 4.13 1.01 5.82
CA ALA A 71 3.13 -0.05 5.71
C ALA A 71 3.71 -1.37 6.21
N LYS A 72 4.88 -1.76 5.70
CA LYS A 72 5.58 -2.96 6.14
C LYS A 72 5.80 -2.99 7.65
N LYS A 73 6.37 -1.93 8.22
CA LYS A 73 6.70 -1.87 9.64
C LYS A 73 5.46 -1.98 10.53
N ILE A 74 4.37 -1.31 10.18
CA ILE A 74 3.14 -1.38 10.98
C ILE A 74 2.55 -2.78 10.91
N VAL A 75 2.42 -3.37 9.70
CA VAL A 75 1.93 -4.75 9.53
C VAL A 75 2.73 -5.73 10.37
N GLU A 76 4.06 -5.66 10.33
CA GLU A 76 4.94 -6.55 11.09
C GLU A 76 4.87 -6.27 12.61
N SER A 77 4.71 -5.02 13.03
CA SER A 77 4.65 -4.67 14.46
C SER A 77 3.40 -5.18 15.19
N ILE A 78 2.30 -5.41 14.46
CA ILE A 78 1.02 -5.85 15.03
C ILE A 78 0.76 -7.35 14.83
N GLY A 79 1.79 -8.10 14.42
CA GLY A 79 1.75 -9.56 14.29
C GLY A 79 1.39 -10.10 12.90
N GLY A 80 1.24 -9.22 11.89
CA GLY A 80 1.18 -9.64 10.49
C GLY A 80 2.57 -9.97 9.94
N GLN A 81 2.62 -10.60 8.77
CA GLN A 81 3.86 -10.85 8.04
C GLN A 81 3.68 -10.36 6.60
N ALA A 82 4.56 -9.48 6.13
CA ALA A 82 4.57 -9.07 4.73
C ALA A 82 5.21 -10.19 3.89
N ASP A 83 4.40 -10.95 3.14
CA ASP A 83 4.87 -11.97 2.19
C ASP A 83 5.58 -11.33 0.98
N SER A 84 5.21 -10.10 0.64
CA SER A 84 5.88 -9.29 -0.37
C SER A 84 5.85 -7.80 -0.03
N SER A 85 6.85 -7.07 -0.47
CA SER A 85 6.97 -5.63 -0.23
C SER A 85 7.48 -4.93 -1.49
N PHE A 86 6.76 -3.89 -1.90
CA PHE A 86 7.11 -3.04 -3.03
C PHE A 86 7.40 -1.63 -2.54
N ARG A 87 8.42 -1.01 -3.13
CA ARG A 87 8.62 0.42 -3.00
C ARG A 87 8.36 1.09 -4.33
N VAL A 88 7.44 2.05 -4.35
CA VAL A 88 7.06 2.76 -5.59
C VAL A 88 8.28 3.43 -6.23
N ILE A 89 9.18 3.99 -5.42
CA ILE A 89 10.40 4.62 -5.91
C ILE A 89 11.32 3.66 -6.67
N GLU A 90 11.28 2.35 -6.38
CA GLU A 90 12.09 1.36 -7.07
C GLU A 90 11.55 1.10 -8.48
N VAL A 91 10.23 1.07 -8.65
CA VAL A 91 9.58 0.98 -9.97
C VAL A 91 9.97 2.20 -10.82
N PHE A 92 9.94 3.40 -10.24
CA PHE A 92 10.29 4.64 -10.96
C PHE A 92 11.77 4.72 -11.39
N LYS A 93 12.66 3.85 -10.89
CA LYS A 93 14.05 3.78 -11.39
C LYS A 93 14.11 3.34 -12.85
N ASP A 94 13.13 2.54 -13.27
CA ASP A 94 12.98 2.01 -14.63
C ASP A 94 12.05 2.88 -15.50
N HIS A 95 11.38 3.89 -14.90
CA HIS A 95 10.45 4.82 -15.55
C HIS A 95 10.83 6.29 -15.26
N ARG A 96 12.07 6.66 -15.59
CA ARG A 96 12.64 7.97 -15.22
C ARG A 96 12.02 9.17 -15.95
N ASP A 97 11.32 8.90 -17.03
CA ASP A 97 10.49 9.83 -17.79
C ASP A 97 9.24 10.26 -17.02
N LEU A 98 8.73 9.40 -16.13
CA LEU A 98 7.59 9.71 -15.28
C LEU A 98 8.04 10.48 -14.04
N LYS A 99 7.50 11.68 -13.85
CA LYS A 99 7.79 12.52 -12.69
C LYS A 99 6.48 13.11 -12.15
N PRO A 100 6.12 12.83 -10.90
CA PRO A 100 4.94 13.44 -10.33
C PRO A 100 5.15 14.97 -10.19
N ALA A 101 4.17 15.74 -10.62
CA ALA A 101 4.20 17.20 -10.51
C ALA A 101 4.09 17.69 -9.05
N GLY A 102 3.37 16.94 -8.22
CA GLY A 102 3.12 17.26 -6.81
C GLY A 102 2.42 16.11 -6.08
N VAL A 103 1.92 16.41 -4.87
CA VAL A 103 1.18 15.43 -4.05
C VAL A 103 -0.32 15.50 -4.32
N LEU A 104 -0.86 16.70 -4.58
CA LEU A 104 -2.27 16.92 -4.89
C LEU A 104 -2.58 16.69 -6.37
N GLU A 105 -1.61 17.00 -7.23
CA GLU A 105 -1.68 16.87 -8.68
C GLU A 105 -0.46 16.06 -9.12
N LEU A 106 -0.66 14.82 -9.57
CA LEU A 106 0.45 13.97 -10.02
C LEU A 106 0.92 14.35 -11.44
N GLY A 107 0.12 15.14 -12.17
CA GLY A 107 0.36 15.56 -13.55
C GLY A 107 -0.17 14.53 -14.57
N ASP A 108 -0.08 14.84 -15.86
CA ASP A 108 -0.76 14.13 -16.96
C ASP A 108 -0.63 12.58 -16.96
N ALA A 109 0.47 12.05 -16.41
CA ALA A 109 0.70 10.60 -16.34
C ALA A 109 0.10 9.93 -15.09
N GLY A 110 -0.27 10.70 -14.07
CA GLY A 110 -0.80 10.25 -12.79
C GLY A 110 -2.26 10.66 -12.57
N PHE A 111 -3.01 10.78 -13.67
CA PHE A 111 -4.36 11.35 -13.86
C PHE A 111 -4.36 12.85 -14.19
#